data_AF-A0A8J5LX91-F1
#
_entry.id   AF-A0A8J5LX91-F1
#
_cell.length_a   1.000
_cell.length_b   1.000
_cell.length_c   1.000
_cell.angle_alpha   90.00
_cell.angle_beta   90.00
_cell.angle_gamma   90.00
#
_symmetry.space_group_name_H-M   'P 1'
#
loop_
_entity.id
_entity.type
_entity.pdbx_description
1 polymer ?
#
loop_
_entity_poly.entity_id
_entity_poly.type
_entity_poly.pdbx_seq_one_letter_code
_entity_poly.pdbx_strand_id
1 'polypeptide(L)'
;MARGKRLIDDERAMIVNAYKFFLKGRQGDDRVAGRARELVHQCLGTPTSTVALIWRAYKTHEGADTSKPPPFYKAVVIATMYGHSVSYTPPYHPELQPIELIWGNMKGWIGRNPAKNVSELEEKVEASKGRIVSEDWQKAYRSIQKEEDKYLQALEDDETECADIEEVSGDNDAADSQ
;
A
#
# COMPACT_ATOMS: atom_id res chain seq x y z
N MET A 1 -13.83 -32.24 -8.97
CA MET A 1 -14.36 -30.86 -8.90
C MET A 1 -13.36 -29.93 -9.58
N ALA A 2 -13.77 -29.15 -10.58
CA ALA A 2 -12.87 -28.34 -11.40
C ALA A 2 -12.33 -27.12 -10.64
N ARG A 3 -11.01 -26.89 -10.73
CA ARG A 3 -10.30 -25.75 -10.16
C ARG A 3 -10.84 -24.45 -10.78
N GLY A 4 -11.37 -23.53 -9.96
CA GLY A 4 -11.96 -22.28 -10.43
C GLY A 4 -10.95 -21.45 -11.24
N LYS A 5 -11.34 -20.99 -12.44
CA LYS A 5 -10.52 -20.13 -13.28
C LYS A 5 -10.22 -18.81 -12.54
N ARG A 6 -8.94 -18.46 -12.39
CA ARG A 6 -8.53 -17.16 -11.84
C ARG A 6 -8.86 -16.08 -12.88
N LEU A 7 -9.71 -15.13 -12.51
CA LEU A 7 -10.05 -14.00 -13.38
C LEU A 7 -8.89 -13.01 -13.45
N ILE A 8 -8.62 -12.50 -14.65
CA ILE A 8 -7.65 -11.41 -14.87
C ILE A 8 -8.26 -10.06 -14.52
N ASP A 9 -7.42 -9.04 -14.31
CA ASP A 9 -7.85 -7.72 -13.82
C ASP A 9 -8.86 -7.03 -14.75
N ASP A 10 -8.69 -7.20 -16.07
CA ASP A 10 -9.64 -6.69 -17.07
C ASP A 10 -11.02 -7.34 -16.95
N GLU A 11 -11.08 -8.67 -16.72
CA GLU A 11 -12.34 -9.39 -16.52
C GLU A 11 -13.05 -8.90 -15.24
N ARG A 12 -12.30 -8.65 -14.17
CA ARG A 12 -12.82 -8.09 -12.91
C ARG A 12 -13.38 -6.68 -13.12
N ALA A 13 -12.65 -5.83 -13.84
CA ALA A 13 -13.07 -4.46 -14.16
C ALA A 13 -14.36 -4.46 -15.01
N MET A 14 -14.46 -5.36 -15.99
CA MET A 14 -15.64 -5.49 -16.84
C MET A 14 -16.89 -5.86 -16.03
N ILE A 15 -16.75 -6.78 -15.07
CA ILE A 15 -17.82 -7.19 -14.15
C ILE A 15 -18.27 -6.02 -13.27
N VAL A 16 -17.33 -5.26 -12.70
CA VAL A 16 -17.63 -4.07 -11.88
C VAL A 16 -18.38 -3.01 -12.69
N ASN A 17 -17.94 -2.74 -13.92
CA ASN A 17 -18.56 -1.74 -14.79
C ASN A 17 -19.98 -2.12 -15.19
N ALA A 18 -20.21 -3.38 -15.56
CA ALA A 18 -21.54 -3.90 -15.84
C ALA A 18 -22.45 -3.79 -14.61
N TYR A 19 -21.95 -4.16 -13.43
CA TYR A 19 -22.71 -4.03 -12.19
C TYR A 19 -23.11 -2.58 -11.89
N LYS A 20 -22.17 -1.63 -12.04
CA LYS A 20 -22.44 -0.18 -11.89
C LYS A 20 -23.50 0.30 -12.88
N PHE A 21 -23.44 -0.14 -14.13
CA PHE A 21 -24.42 0.22 -15.16
C PHE A 21 -25.84 -0.19 -14.74
N PHE A 22 -26.02 -1.44 -14.31
CA PHE A 22 -27.33 -1.93 -13.85
C PHE A 22 -27.77 -1.30 -12.53
N LEU A 23 -26.83 -0.88 -11.67
CA LEU A 23 -27.17 -0.08 -10.49
C LEU A 23 -27.65 1.33 -10.85
N LYS A 24 -27.04 2.00 -11.83
CA LYS A 24 -27.47 3.33 -12.29
C LYS A 24 -28.84 3.29 -12.96
N GLY A 25 -29.15 2.20 -13.69
CA GLY A 25 -30.48 1.94 -14.25
C GLY A 25 -31.59 1.79 -13.21
N ARG A 26 -31.27 1.62 -11.91
CA ARG A 26 -32.26 1.57 -10.81
C ARG A 26 -33.03 2.88 -10.59
N GLN A 27 -32.53 4.02 -11.06
CA GLN A 27 -33.16 5.32 -10.77
C GLN A 27 -34.45 5.59 -11.57
N GLY A 28 -34.88 4.68 -12.46
CA GLY A 28 -36.07 4.90 -13.31
C GLY A 28 -37.01 3.71 -13.55
N ASP A 29 -36.73 2.49 -13.05
CA ASP A 29 -37.60 1.32 -13.23
C ASP A 29 -37.58 0.40 -11.99
N ASP A 30 -38.69 0.40 -11.23
CA ASP A 30 -38.86 -0.41 -10.02
C ASP A 30 -38.81 -1.93 -10.28
N ARG A 31 -38.98 -2.38 -11.54
CA ARG A 31 -38.95 -3.81 -11.91
C ARG A 31 -37.56 -4.44 -11.84
N VAL A 32 -36.51 -3.63 -11.76
CA VAL A 32 -35.09 -4.07 -11.76
C VAL A 32 -34.46 -3.97 -10.37
N ALA A 33 -35.20 -3.45 -9.38
CA ALA A 33 -34.71 -3.28 -8.02
C ALA A 33 -34.35 -4.63 -7.37
N GLY A 34 -33.05 -4.92 -7.29
CA GLY A 34 -32.52 -6.10 -6.60
C GLY A 34 -31.93 -7.19 -7.50
N ARG A 35 -31.95 -7.05 -8.84
CA ARG A 35 -31.48 -8.07 -9.79
C ARG A 35 -30.14 -7.80 -10.48
N ALA A 36 -29.34 -6.86 -9.96
CA ALA A 36 -28.11 -6.42 -10.63
C ALA A 36 -27.11 -7.58 -10.85
N ARG A 37 -27.03 -8.54 -9.93
CA ARG A 37 -26.17 -9.72 -10.06
C ARG A 37 -26.63 -10.64 -11.19
N GLU A 38 -27.93 -10.86 -11.26
CA GLU A 38 -28.58 -11.70 -12.26
C GLU A 38 -28.46 -11.10 -13.65
N LEU A 39 -28.56 -9.77 -13.79
CA LEU A 39 -28.37 -9.07 -15.06
C LEU A 39 -26.91 -9.10 -15.54
N VAL A 40 -25.94 -8.94 -14.63
CA VAL A 40 -24.52 -9.12 -14.97
C VAL A 40 -24.23 -10.56 -15.40
N HIS A 41 -24.83 -11.54 -14.73
CA HIS A 41 -24.73 -12.94 -15.14
C HIS A 41 -25.29 -13.17 -16.54
N GLN A 42 -26.48 -12.64 -16.85
CA GLN A 42 -27.08 -12.76 -18.18
C GLN A 42 -26.25 -12.06 -19.26
N CYS A 43 -25.59 -10.96 -18.94
CA CYS A 43 -24.80 -10.18 -19.88
C CYS A 43 -23.42 -10.78 -20.14
N LEU A 44 -22.73 -11.24 -19.09
CA LEU A 44 -21.31 -11.66 -19.14
C LEU A 44 -21.10 -13.17 -18.97
N GLY A 45 -22.16 -13.95 -18.72
CA GLY A 45 -22.08 -15.38 -18.44
C GLY A 45 -21.37 -15.72 -17.11
N THR A 46 -21.01 -14.71 -16.30
CA THR A 46 -20.26 -14.91 -15.06
C THR A 46 -21.21 -15.36 -13.94
N PRO A 47 -20.87 -16.39 -13.14
CA PRO A 47 -21.73 -16.84 -12.04
C PRO A 47 -22.08 -15.70 -11.07
N THR A 48 -23.34 -15.67 -10.60
CA THR A 48 -23.84 -14.63 -9.69
C THR A 48 -23.05 -14.55 -8.37
N SER A 49 -22.52 -15.68 -7.90
CA SER A 49 -21.62 -15.77 -6.75
C SER A 49 -20.29 -15.05 -6.99
N THR A 50 -19.69 -15.24 -8.16
CA THR A 50 -18.46 -14.56 -8.59
C THR A 50 -18.69 -13.05 -8.73
N VAL A 51 -19.81 -12.65 -9.32
CA VAL A 51 -20.21 -11.24 -9.41
C VAL A 51 -20.35 -10.63 -8.01
N ALA A 52 -20.98 -11.33 -7.07
CA ALA A 52 -21.13 -10.86 -5.70
C ALA A 52 -19.78 -10.70 -4.97
N LEU A 53 -18.87 -11.67 -5.16
CA LEU A 53 -17.55 -11.65 -4.56
C LEU A 53 -16.70 -10.49 -5.09
N ILE A 54 -16.67 -10.30 -6.41
CA ILE A 54 -15.95 -9.18 -7.06
C ILE A 54 -16.55 -7.85 -6.64
N TRP A 55 -17.88 -7.74 -6.59
CA TRP A 55 -18.53 -6.51 -6.17
C TRP A 55 -18.24 -6.16 -4.70
N ARG A 56 -18.19 -7.17 -3.81
CA ARG A 56 -17.80 -6.96 -2.41
C ARG A 56 -16.34 -6.51 -2.30
N ALA A 57 -15.43 -7.19 -2.98
CA ALA A 57 -14.01 -6.82 -3.03
C ALA A 57 -13.83 -5.40 -3.58
N TYR A 58 -14.51 -5.08 -4.68
CA TYR A 58 -14.51 -3.74 -5.26
C TYR A 58 -15.02 -2.70 -4.26
N LYS A 59 -16.12 -2.94 -3.55
CA LYS A 59 -16.65 -2.01 -2.54
C LYS A 59 -15.71 -1.81 -1.35
N THR A 60 -15.00 -2.85 -0.94
CA THR A 60 -13.98 -2.75 0.11
C THR A 60 -12.85 -1.79 -0.32
N HIS A 61 -12.48 -1.78 -1.60
CA HIS A 61 -11.50 -0.84 -2.15
C HIS A 61 -12.10 0.52 -2.57
N GLU A 62 -13.38 0.60 -2.94
CA GLU A 62 -14.10 1.84 -3.28
C GLU A 62 -14.34 2.73 -2.04
N GLY A 63 -14.33 2.15 -0.84
CA GLY A 63 -14.30 2.88 0.42
C GLY A 63 -13.01 3.69 0.65
N ALA A 64 -11.97 3.47 -0.15
CA ALA A 64 -10.86 4.41 -0.29
C ALA A 64 -11.36 5.58 -1.16
N ASP A 65 -11.73 6.66 -0.50
CA ASP A 65 -12.25 7.92 -1.04
C ASP A 65 -11.48 8.44 -2.28
N THR A 66 -11.90 8.01 -3.48
CA THR A 66 -11.40 8.51 -4.77
C THR A 66 -11.97 9.89 -5.14
N SER A 67 -12.80 10.49 -4.29
CA SER A 67 -13.36 11.83 -4.53
C SER A 67 -12.38 12.95 -4.23
N LYS A 68 -11.36 12.66 -3.41
CA LYS A 68 -10.26 13.59 -3.17
C LYS A 68 -9.23 13.42 -4.28
N PRO A 69 -8.90 14.50 -5.02
CA PRO A 69 -7.77 14.44 -5.92
C PRO A 69 -6.52 14.03 -5.13
N PRO A 70 -5.62 13.24 -5.73
CA PRO A 70 -4.39 12.86 -5.07
C PRO A 70 -3.67 14.11 -4.55
N PRO A 71 -3.06 14.03 -3.36
CA PRO A 71 -2.45 15.18 -2.73
C PRO A 71 -1.43 15.84 -3.65
N PHE A 72 -1.59 17.15 -3.85
CA PHE A 72 -0.72 17.94 -4.71
C PHE A 72 0.43 18.52 -3.88
N TYR A 73 1.64 18.00 -4.09
CA TYR A 73 2.84 18.46 -3.39
C TYR A 73 3.66 19.40 -4.29
N LYS A 74 3.80 20.66 -3.87
CA LYS A 74 4.65 21.65 -4.58
C LYS A 74 6.10 21.16 -4.76
N ALA A 75 6.64 20.43 -3.78
CA ALA A 75 7.98 19.86 -3.87
C ALA A 75 8.14 18.88 -5.05
N VAL A 76 7.12 18.05 -5.31
CA VAL A 76 7.12 17.12 -6.45
C VAL A 76 7.10 17.88 -7.76
N VAL A 77 6.24 18.91 -7.87
CA VAL A 77 6.16 19.75 -9.07
C VAL A 77 7.52 20.36 -9.39
N ILE A 78 8.17 20.96 -8.39
CA ILE A 78 9.49 21.56 -8.55
C ILE A 78 10.51 20.50 -8.95
N ALA A 79 10.59 19.36 -8.26
CA ALA A 79 11.51 18.28 -8.60
C ALA A 79 11.32 17.80 -10.05
N THR A 80 10.08 17.56 -10.46
CA THR A 80 9.73 17.13 -11.82
C THR A 80 10.09 18.19 -12.87
N MET A 81 9.92 19.48 -12.59
CA MET A 81 10.34 20.57 -13.49
C MET A 81 11.85 20.53 -13.79
N TYR A 82 12.67 20.03 -12.86
CA TYR A 82 14.10 19.84 -13.03
C TYR A 82 14.48 18.41 -13.48
N GLY A 83 13.51 17.57 -13.85
CA GLY A 83 13.75 16.20 -14.33
C GLY A 83 14.07 15.20 -13.23
N HIS A 84 13.69 15.48 -11.98
CA HIS A 84 13.88 14.58 -10.84
C HIS A 84 12.57 13.90 -10.44
N SER A 85 12.67 12.63 -10.03
CA SER A 85 11.58 11.88 -9.41
C SER A 85 11.68 11.97 -7.88
N VAL A 86 10.54 12.04 -7.19
CA VAL A 86 10.48 12.05 -5.73
C VAL A 86 10.07 10.67 -5.23
N SER A 87 10.91 10.08 -4.39
CA SER A 87 10.60 8.85 -3.65
C SER A 87 10.16 9.19 -2.22
N TYR A 88 9.20 8.44 -1.69
CA TYR A 88 8.68 8.60 -0.34
C TYR A 88 9.05 7.42 0.52
N THR A 89 9.49 7.68 1.75
CA THR A 89 9.61 6.65 2.79
C THR A 89 8.29 6.55 3.56
N PRO A 90 7.91 5.36 4.06
CA PRO A 90 6.76 5.23 4.93
C PRO A 90 6.91 6.10 6.22
N PRO A 91 5.80 6.56 6.83
CA PRO A 91 5.84 7.35 8.05
C PRO A 91 6.50 6.59 9.22
N TYR A 92 7.25 7.29 10.07
CA TYR A 92 7.93 6.72 11.26
C TYR A 92 9.09 5.75 10.97
N HIS A 93 9.65 5.79 9.76
CA HIS A 93 10.82 4.99 9.38
C HIS A 93 12.05 5.86 9.07
N PRO A 94 12.60 6.60 10.06
CA PRO A 94 13.79 7.45 9.86
C PRO A 94 15.04 6.66 9.47
N GLU A 95 15.10 5.36 9.80
CA GLU A 95 16.19 4.45 9.41
C GLU A 95 16.28 4.24 7.89
N LEU A 96 15.20 4.50 7.14
CA LEU A 96 15.17 4.47 5.68
C LEU A 96 15.60 5.80 5.04
N GLN A 97 15.93 6.81 5.84
CA GLN A 97 16.26 8.16 5.36
C GLN A 97 17.78 8.42 5.48
N PRO A 98 18.53 8.46 4.36
CA PRO A 98 20.01 8.56 4.40
C PRO A 98 20.52 9.84 5.04
N ILE A 99 19.72 10.90 4.96
CA ILE A 99 20.04 12.18 5.59
C ILE A 99 20.13 12.07 7.12
N GLU A 100 19.35 11.18 7.76
CA GLU A 100 19.39 11.00 9.22
C GLU A 100 20.72 10.39 9.68
N LEU A 101 21.29 9.47 8.89
CA LEU A 101 22.61 8.87 9.16
C LEU A 101 23.74 9.91 8.99
N ILE A 102 23.70 10.68 7.90
CA ILE A 102 24.69 11.74 7.66
C ILE A 102 24.58 12.82 8.75
N TRP A 103 23.36 13.21 9.11
CA TRP A 103 23.12 14.16 10.18
C TRP A 103 23.57 13.62 11.54
N GLY A 104 23.40 12.32 11.80
CA GLY A 104 23.95 11.62 12.94
C GLY A 104 25.47 11.75 13.04
N ASN A 105 26.19 11.59 11.92
CA ASN A 105 27.64 11.77 11.87
C ASN A 105 28.06 13.21 12.19
N MET A 106 27.39 14.20 11.59
CA MET A 106 27.64 15.61 11.84
C MET A 106 27.40 15.97 13.31
N LYS A 107 26.24 15.59 13.87
CA LYS A 107 25.89 15.80 15.28
C LYS A 107 26.89 15.11 16.20
N GLY A 108 27.31 13.88 15.90
CA GLY A 108 28.29 13.16 16.69
C GLY A 108 29.63 13.90 16.76
N TRP A 109 30.03 14.58 15.68
CA TRP A 109 31.23 15.41 15.67
C TRP A 109 31.07 16.69 16.51
N ILE A 110 29.97 17.41 16.34
CA ILE A 110 29.68 18.62 17.13
C ILE A 110 29.56 18.26 18.62
N GLY A 111 28.93 17.13 18.94
CA GLY A 111 28.72 16.66 20.31
C GLY A 111 30.01 16.33 21.07
N ARG A 112 31.12 16.02 20.39
CA ARG A 112 32.44 15.81 21.05
C ARG A 112 33.02 17.10 21.62
N ASN A 113 32.67 18.24 21.02
CA ASN A 113 33.02 19.56 21.53
C ASN A 113 31.85 20.51 21.27
N PRO A 114 30.82 20.50 22.14
CA PRO A 114 29.59 21.25 21.91
C PRO A 114 29.82 22.75 21.75
N ALA A 115 29.03 23.38 20.89
CA ALA A 115 29.02 24.84 20.75
C ALA A 115 28.46 25.50 22.01
N LYS A 116 28.98 26.69 22.35
CA LYS A 116 28.52 27.49 23.50
C LYS A 116 27.49 28.55 23.11
N ASN A 117 27.40 28.89 21.84
CA ASN A 117 26.48 29.87 21.30
C ASN A 117 26.11 29.53 19.84
N VAL A 118 25.14 30.26 19.28
CA VAL A 118 24.61 30.00 17.93
C VAL A 118 25.67 30.28 16.86
N SER A 119 26.48 31.33 17.01
CA SER A 119 27.55 31.64 16.04
C SER A 119 28.57 30.51 15.94
N GLU A 120 29.03 29.98 17.08
CA GLU A 120 29.94 28.84 17.13
C GLU A 120 29.27 27.56 16.59
N LEU A 121 27.96 27.40 16.81
CA LEU A 121 27.21 26.27 16.26
C LEU A 121 27.16 26.33 14.73
N GLU A 122 26.90 27.50 14.15
CA GLU A 122 26.89 27.72 12.70
C GLU A 122 28.26 27.40 12.08
N GLU A 123 29.34 27.90 12.68
CA GLU A 123 30.72 27.60 12.26
C GLU A 123 31.01 26.09 12.30
N LYS A 124 30.58 25.41 13.37
CA LYS A 124 30.76 23.96 13.50
C LYS A 124 29.90 23.18 12.51
N VAL A 125 28.66 23.59 12.25
CA VAL A 125 27.82 22.96 11.23
C VAL A 125 28.47 23.08 9.87
N GLU A 126 28.98 24.25 9.50
CA GLU A 126 29.66 24.45 8.21
C GLU A 126 30.95 23.62 8.13
N ALA A 127 31.77 23.61 9.19
CA ALA A 127 32.96 22.77 9.26
C ALA A 127 32.63 21.27 9.20
N SER A 128 31.48 20.84 9.73
CA SER A 128 31.04 19.44 9.67
C SER A 128 30.60 19.02 8.27
N LYS A 129 30.01 19.92 7.47
CA LYS A 129 29.65 19.63 6.07
C LYS A 129 30.89 19.27 5.26
N GLY A 130 31.98 20.04 5.41
CA GLY A 130 33.25 19.78 4.72
C GLY A 130 33.96 18.49 5.14
N ARG A 131 33.50 17.82 6.21
CA ARG A 131 34.01 16.52 6.65
C ARG A 131 33.23 15.35 6.07
N ILE A 132 32.01 15.57 5.59
CA ILE A 132 31.21 14.51 4.98
C ILE A 132 31.76 14.24 3.59
N VAL A 133 32.24 13.03 3.38
CA VAL A 133 32.83 12.58 2.11
C VAL A 133 31.93 11.57 1.41
N SER A 134 32.26 11.20 0.17
CA SER A 134 31.44 10.26 -0.61
C SER A 134 31.32 8.89 0.09
N GLU A 135 32.34 8.48 0.83
CA GLU A 135 32.36 7.21 1.55
C GLU A 135 31.30 7.17 2.66
N ASP A 136 31.02 8.30 3.30
CA ASP A 136 29.96 8.41 4.31
C ASP A 136 28.58 8.18 3.69
N TRP A 137 28.33 8.77 2.53
CA TRP A 137 27.09 8.58 1.77
C TRP A 137 26.93 7.14 1.29
N GLN A 138 28.00 6.53 0.77
CA GLN A 138 27.98 5.13 0.38
C GLN A 138 27.71 4.21 1.57
N LYS A 139 28.26 4.52 2.75
CA LYS A 139 28.00 3.77 3.97
C LYS A 139 26.55 3.93 4.43
N ALA A 140 26.00 5.14 4.37
CA ALA A 140 24.59 5.40 4.67
C ALA A 140 23.67 4.61 3.73
N TYR A 141 23.94 4.66 2.42
CA TYR A 141 23.20 3.91 1.41
C TYR A 141 23.19 2.41 1.69
N ARG A 142 24.37 1.80 1.93
CA ARG A 142 24.47 0.37 2.29
C ARG A 142 23.76 0.02 3.60
N SER A 143 23.66 0.96 4.54
CA SER A 143 22.93 0.73 5.79
C SER A 143 21.43 0.66 5.53
N ILE A 144 20.91 1.55 4.69
CA ILE A 144 19.49 1.59 4.34
C ILE A 144 19.07 0.37 3.56
N GLN A 145 19.87 -0.06 2.58
CA GLN A 145 19.56 -1.30 1.84
C GLN A 145 19.36 -2.49 2.78
N LYS A 146 20.15 -2.59 3.85
CA LYS A 146 19.98 -3.64 4.86
C LYS A 146 18.69 -3.50 5.67
N GLU A 147 18.24 -2.27 5.94
CA GLU A 147 16.95 -2.06 6.61
C GLU A 147 15.78 -2.34 5.65
N GLU A 148 15.90 -1.93 4.39
CA GLU A 148 14.93 -2.26 3.33
C GLU A 148 14.78 -3.78 3.18
N ASP A 149 15.89 -4.52 3.10
CA ASP A 149 15.89 -5.99 3.00
C ASP A 149 15.16 -6.65 4.20
N LYS A 150 15.34 -6.13 5.41
CA LYS A 150 14.63 -6.64 6.60
C LYS A 150 13.13 -6.41 6.51
N TYR A 151 12.70 -5.24 6.03
CA TYR A 151 11.28 -4.96 5.86
C TYR A 151 10.66 -5.85 4.80
N LEU A 152 11.35 -6.07 3.68
CA LEU A 152 10.89 -6.96 2.63
C LEU A 152 10.77 -8.40 3.14
N GLN A 153 11.78 -8.89 3.87
CA GLN A 153 11.74 -10.23 4.47
C GLN A 153 10.58 -10.39 5.45
N ALA A 154 10.33 -9.40 6.32
CA ALA A 154 9.23 -9.46 7.27
C ALA A 154 7.85 -9.52 6.59
N LEU A 155 7.69 -8.87 5.42
CA LEU A 155 6.46 -8.96 4.63
C LEU A 155 6.27 -10.35 4.01
N GLU A 156 7.35 -10.96 3.52
CA GLU A 156 7.31 -12.33 2.98
C GLU A 156 6.93 -13.37 4.05
N ASP A 157 7.44 -13.19 5.28
CA ASP A 157 7.14 -14.06 6.41
C ASP A 157 5.67 -13.94 6.86
N ASP A 158 5.09 -12.73 6.90
CA ASP A 158 3.70 -12.46 7.32
C ASP A 158 2.66 -13.01 6.32
N GLU A 159 2.96 -12.98 5.01
CA GLU A 159 2.09 -13.57 3.98
C GLU A 159 1.99 -15.11 4.09
N THR A 160 2.94 -15.75 4.78
CA THR A 160 2.99 -17.21 4.91
C THR A 160 2.10 -17.74 6.05
N GLU A 161 1.69 -16.91 7.03
CA GLU A 161 0.84 -17.32 8.18
C GLU A 161 -0.67 -17.39 7.87
N CYS A 162 -1.14 -16.82 6.76
CA CYS A 162 -2.59 -16.78 6.43
C CYS A 162 -3.14 -18.05 5.73
N ALA A 163 -2.35 -19.11 5.59
CA ALA A 163 -2.71 -20.28 4.77
C ALA A 163 -3.47 -21.40 5.51
N ASP A 164 -3.56 -21.39 6.83
CA ASP A 164 -4.13 -22.51 7.60
C ASP A 164 -5.44 -22.14 8.31
N ILE A 165 -6.54 -22.10 7.57
CA ILE A 165 -7.88 -22.33 8.15
C ILE A 165 -8.29 -23.74 7.74
N GLU A 166 -7.97 -24.73 8.58
CA GLU A 166 -8.60 -26.05 8.49
C GLU A 166 -10.12 -25.90 8.70
N GLU A 167 -10.91 -26.32 7.72
CA GLU A 167 -12.36 -26.46 7.88
C GLU A 167 -12.64 -27.45 9.02
N VAL A 168 -13.15 -26.95 10.16
CA VAL A 168 -13.82 -27.80 11.15
C VAL A 168 -15.10 -28.32 10.51
N SER A 169 -15.05 -29.56 10.00
CA SER A 169 -16.23 -30.33 9.64
C SER A 169 -16.97 -30.72 10.92
N GLY A 170 -18.04 -29.99 11.24
CA GLY A 170 -18.99 -30.38 12.26
C GLY A 170 -19.90 -31.49 11.73
N ASP A 171 -19.65 -32.73 12.13
CA ASP A 171 -20.65 -33.79 12.05
C ASP A 171 -21.45 -33.81 13.34
N ASN A 172 -22.73 -33.43 13.21
CA ASN A 172 -23.70 -33.44 14.28
C ASN A 172 -24.92 -34.21 13.77
N ASP A 173 -24.85 -35.53 13.77
CA ASP A 173 -26.00 -36.38 13.52
C ASP A 173 -26.56 -36.89 14.85
N ALA A 174 -27.59 -36.18 15.30
CA ALA A 174 -28.58 -36.69 16.22
C ALA A 174 -29.46 -37.72 15.50
N ALA A 175 -29.56 -38.93 16.05
CA ALA A 175 -30.63 -39.86 15.74
C ALA A 175 -31.29 -40.32 17.05
N ASP A 176 -32.44 -39.70 17.30
CA ASP A 176 -33.49 -40.09 18.24
C ASP A 176 -34.18 -41.37 17.75
N SER A 177 -34.44 -42.35 18.64
CA SER A 177 -35.76 -42.97 18.82
C SER A 177 -35.72 -44.32 19.56
N GLN A 178 -36.49 -44.35 20.67
CA GLN A 178 -37.13 -45.46 21.41
C GLN A 178 -36.28 -46.43 22.25
#